data_AF-A0A381YIQ7-F1
#
_entry.id   AF-A0A381YIQ7-F1
#
_cell.length_a   1.000
_cell.length_b   1.000
_cell.length_c   1.000
_cell.angle_alpha   90.00
_cell.angle_beta   90.00
_cell.angle_gamma   90.00
#
_symmetry.space_group_name_H-M   'P 1'
#
loop_
_entity.id
_entity.type
_entity.pdbx_description
1 polymer ?
#
loop_
_entity_poly.entity_id
_entity_poly.type
_entity_poly.pdbx_seq_one_letter_code
_entity_poly.pdbx_strand_id
1 'polypeptide(L)' 'MNYSLPEETLILQETVRRFVENELIPLEQELPDRSNSFQLPEKLHAELTAKVREMGLAARDVPEDAGGAGLG' A
#
# COMPACT_ATOMS: atom_id res chain seq x y z
N MET A 1 -15.85 21.85 15.42
CA MET A 1 -14.86 21.28 14.47
C MET A 1 -15.43 19.95 13.99
N ASN A 2 -15.59 19.78 12.67
CA ASN A 2 -16.06 18.53 12.09
C ASN A 2 -14.82 17.72 11.69
N TYR A 3 -14.55 16.60 12.37
CA TYR A 3 -13.36 15.75 12.17
C TYR A 3 -13.62 14.57 11.21
N SER A 4 -14.77 14.58 10.53
CA SER A 4 -15.14 13.51 9.61
C SER A 4 -14.25 13.57 8.37
N LEU A 5 -13.54 12.47 8.11
CA LEU A 5 -12.79 12.31 6.86
C LEU A 5 -13.77 12.25 5.68
N PRO A 6 -13.41 12.80 4.51
CA PRO A 6 -14.16 12.60 3.28
C PRO A 6 -14.35 11.10 2.98
N GLU A 7 -15.47 10.74 2.36
CA GLU A 7 -15.82 9.36 2.03
C GLU A 7 -14.70 8.66 1.24
N GLU A 8 -14.13 9.35 0.25
CA GLU A 8 -12.99 8.87 -0.54
C GLU A 8 -11.76 8.56 0.32
N THR A 9 -11.49 9.36 1.36
CA THR A 9 -10.38 9.12 2.29
C THR A 9 -10.66 7.91 3.18
N LEU A 10 -11.92 7.67 3.55
CA LEU A 10 -12.31 6.47 4.30
C LEU A 10 -12.15 5.21 3.46
N ILE A 11 -12.55 5.26 2.18
CA ILE A 11 -12.37 4.16 1.22
C ILE A 11 -10.87 3.86 1.05
N LEU A 12 -10.04 4.89 0.83
CA LEU A 12 -8.59 4.74 0.73
C LEU A 12 -7.99 4.10 1.99
N GLN A 13 -8.41 4.56 3.17
CA GLN A 13 -7.95 4.00 4.44
C GLN A 13 -8.31 2.52 4.56
N GLU A 14 -9.54 2.14 4.16
CA GLU A 14 -9.97 0.74 4.19
C GLU A 14 -9.15 -0.12 3.22
N THR A 15 -8.90 0.37 2.00
CA THR A 15 -8.07 -0.32 1.01
C THR A 15 -6.66 -0.57 1.54
N VAL A 16 -6.02 0.45 2.13
CA VAL A 16 -4.69 0.31 2.73
C VAL A 16 -4.72 -0.66 3.92
N ARG A 17 -5.73 -0.57 4.78
CA ARG A 17 -5.88 -1.46 5.94
C ARG A 17 -5.94 -2.92 5.50
N ARG A 18 -6.80 -3.24 4.53
CA ARG A 18 -6.94 -4.60 3.99
C ARG A 18 -5.64 -5.12 3.37
N PHE A 19 -4.88 -4.26 2.69
CA PHE A 19 -3.57 -4.66 2.15
C PHE A 19 -2.59 -5.01 3.26
N VAL A 20 -2.47 -4.18 4.30
CA VAL A 20 -1.58 -4.45 5.44
C VAL A 20 -1.98 -5.76 6.14
N GLU A 21 -3.27 -5.95 6.42
CA GLU A 21 -3.78 -7.13 7.13
C GLU A 21 -3.58 -8.43 6.35
N ASN A 22 -3.82 -8.42 5.04
CA ASN A 22 -3.78 -9.64 4.23
C ASN A 22 -2.40 -9.94 3.66
N GLU A 23 -1.55 -8.93 3.45
CA GLU A 23 -0.28 -9.09 2.74
C GLU A 23 0.92 -8.88 3.66
N LEU A 24 0.93 -7.85 4.53
CA LEU A 24 2.13 -7.50 5.31
C LEU A 24 2.20 -8.24 6.64
N ILE A 25 1.12 -8.26 7.43
CA ILE A 25 1.10 -8.90 8.76
C ILE A 25 1.45 -10.40 8.70
N PRO A 26 0.94 -11.19 7.74
CA PRO A 26 1.31 -12.61 7.65
C PRO A 26 2.81 -12.80 7.38
N LEU A 27 3.41 -11.91 6.59
CA LEU A 27 4.84 -11.98 6.28
C LEU A 27 5.70 -11.68 7.50
N GLU A 28 5.23 -10.88 8.46
CA GLU A 28 5.94 -10.65 9.73
C GLU A 28 6.09 -11.95 10.53
N GLN A 29 5.09 -12.85 10.48
CA GLN A 29 5.17 -14.17 11.12
C GLN A 29 6.09 -15.13 10.37
N GLU A 30 6.06 -15.10 9.04
CA GLU A 30 6.93 -15.94 8.21
C GLU A 30 8.40 -15.50 8.28
N LEU A 31 8.64 -14.22 8.58
CA LEU A 31 9.93 -13.57 8.44
C LEU A 31 10.29 -12.79 9.73
N PRO A 32 10.35 -13.48 10.88
CA PRO A 32 10.42 -12.86 12.21
C PRO A 32 11.74 -12.11 12.48
N ASP A 33 12.82 -12.46 11.77
CA ASP A 33 14.15 -11.88 11.96
C ASP A 33 14.35 -10.55 11.21
N ARG A 34 13.29 -9.99 10.61
CA ARG A 34 13.39 -8.78 9.78
C ARG A 34 13.00 -7.54 10.56
N SER A 35 13.88 -6.55 10.53
CA SER A 35 13.64 -5.27 11.19
C SER A 35 12.76 -4.30 10.38
N ASN A 36 12.68 -4.48 9.06
CA ASN A 36 11.83 -3.68 8.16
C ASN A 36 11.68 -4.31 6.75
N SER A 37 10.86 -3.66 5.92
CA SER A 37 10.54 -4.05 4.55
C SER A 37 11.69 -3.91 3.53
N PHE A 38 12.81 -3.25 3.87
CA PHE A 38 13.98 -3.18 2.97
C PHE A 38 14.74 -4.52 2.89
N GLN A 39 14.50 -5.43 3.82
CA GLN A 39 15.14 -6.74 3.88
C GLN A 39 14.25 -7.85 3.28
N LEU A 40 13.22 -7.48 2.53
CA LEU A 40 12.40 -8.45 1.81
C LEU A 40 13.21 -9.08 0.65
N PRO A 41 13.07 -10.40 0.41
CA PRO A 41 13.54 -11.05 -0.79
C PRO A 41 13.02 -10.31 -2.00
N GLU A 42 13.87 -10.13 -2.98
CA GLU A 42 13.60 -9.31 -4.16
C GLU A 42 12.28 -9.70 -4.86
N LYS A 43 12.01 -11.01 -4.94
CA LYS A 43 10.76 -11.52 -5.51
C LYS A 43 9.52 -11.05 -4.73
N LEU A 44 9.55 -11.17 -3.41
CA LEU A 44 8.43 -10.78 -2.54
C LEU A 44 8.24 -9.26 -2.55
N HIS A 45 9.33 -8.50 -2.54
CA HIS A 45 9.30 -7.05 -2.70
C HIS A 45 8.66 -6.64 -4.04
N ALA A 46 9.05 -7.29 -5.14
CA ALA A 46 8.49 -7.02 -6.46
C ALA A 46 6.99 -7.35 -6.53
N GLU A 47 6.56 -8.48 -5.95
CA GLU A 47 5.14 -8.87 -5.89
C GLU A 47 4.30 -7.87 -5.10
N LEU A 48 4.75 -7.47 -3.91
CA LEU A 48 4.04 -6.46 -3.10
C LEU A 48 4.00 -5.10 -3.81
N THR A 49 5.10 -4.70 -4.45
CA THR A 49 5.16 -3.44 -5.21
C THR A 49 4.19 -3.45 -6.39
N ALA A 50 4.06 -4.58 -7.09
CA ALA A 50 3.09 -4.74 -8.17
C ALA A 50 1.65 -4.59 -7.67
N LYS A 51 1.29 -5.22 -6.55
CA LYS A 51 -0.03 -5.08 -5.92
C LYS A 51 -0.33 -3.63 -5.53
N VAL A 52 0.64 -2.93 -4.95
CA VAL A 52 0.51 -1.51 -4.60
C VAL A 52 0.31 -0.63 -5.84
N ARG A 53 0.94 -0.97 -6.97
CA ARG A 53 0.71 -0.30 -8.26
C ARG A 53 -0.69 -0.57 -8.81
N GLU A 54 -1.15 -1.81 -8.77
CA GLU A 54 -2.49 -2.20 -9.23
C GLU A 54 -3.61 -1.54 -8.43
N MET A 55 -3.39 -1.30 -7.13
CA MET A 55 -4.33 -0.54 -6.29
C MET A 55 -4.31 0.97 -6.55
N GLY A 56 -3.49 1.46 -7.49
CA GLY A 56 -3.27 2.89 -7.75
C GLY A 56 -2.50 3.62 -6.64
N LEU A 57 -2.10 2.92 -5.57
CA LEU A 57 -1.48 3.54 -4.41
C LEU A 57 -0.02 3.94 -4.66
N ALA A 58 0.66 3.28 -5.59
CA ALA A 58 2.01 3.66 -6.02
C ALA A 58 2.04 5.00 -6.79
N ALA A 59 0.88 5.46 -7.22
CA ALA A 59 0.73 6.46 -8.26
C ALA A 59 0.24 7.81 -7.67
N ARG A 60 0.51 8.03 -6.37
CA ARG A 60 0.12 9.24 -5.62
C ARG A 60 1.12 10.40 -5.80
N ASP A 61 2.38 10.11 -6.11
CA ASP A 61 3.45 11.10 -6.36
C ASP A 61 3.84 11.18 -7.86
N VAL A 62 3.09 10.51 -8.74
CA VAL A 62 3.40 10.38 -10.17
C VAL A 62 2.25 10.97 -11.00
N PRO A 63 2.51 11.87 -11.97
CA PRO A 63 1.47 12.50 -12.79
C PRO A 63 0.59 11.47 -13.52
N GLU A 64 -0.69 11.81 -13.74
CA GLU A 64 -1.72 10.94 -14.36
C GLU A 64 -1.26 10.33 -15.70
N ASP A 65 -0.46 11.08 -16.45
CA ASP A 65 0.12 10.76 -17.75
C ASP A 65 1.08 9.55 -17.71
N ALA A 66 1.50 9.10 -16.51
CA ALA A 66 2.35 7.93 -16.30
C ALA A 66 1.67 6.81 -15.47
N GLY A 67 0.34 6.85 -15.33
CA GLY A 67 -0.43 5.83 -14.59
C GLY A 67 -0.72 6.17 -13.13
N GLY A 68 -0.70 7.47 -12.80
CA GLY A 68 -1.11 8.10 -11.54
C GLY A 68 -2.52 7.73 -11.06
N ALA A 69 -2.76 7.74 -9.75
CA ALA A 69 -4.12 7.61 -9.17
C ALA A 69 -4.80 8.95 -8.95
N GLY A 70 -4.13 10.07 -9.27
CA GLY A 70 -4.78 11.39 -9.38
C GLY A 70 -5.47 11.91 -8.11
N LEU A 71 -5.09 11.43 -6.91
CA LEU A 71 -5.72 11.83 -5.63
C LEU A 71 -5.14 13.14 -5.05
N GLY A 72 -4.96 14.15 -5.91
CA GLY A 72 -4.44 15.48 -5.59
C GLY A 72 -5.53 16.53 -5.43
#